data_AF-A0A139DJA1-F1
#
_entry.id   AF-A0A139DJA1-F1
#
_cell.length_a   1.000
_cell.length_b   1.000
_cell.length_c   1.000
_cell.angle_alpha   90.00
_cell.angle_beta   90.00
_cell.angle_gamma   90.00
#
_symmetry.space_group_name_H-M   'P 1'
#
loop_
_entity.id
_entity.type
_entity.pdbx_description
1 polymer ?
#
loop_
_entity_poly.entity_id
_entity_poly.type
_entity_poly.pdbx_seq_one_letter_code
_entity_poly.pdbx_strand_id
1 'polypeptide(L)' 'MTIRLGIVMDPIEDIHFKKDSSLAMLLAAQKRGWEIEYM' A
#
# COMPACT_ATOMS: atom_id res chain seq x y z
N MET A 1 6.56 7.86 -16.17
CA MET A 1 7.49 7.37 -15.13
C MET A 1 6.69 6.47 -14.21
N THR A 2 6.94 5.18 -14.23
CA THR A 2 6.29 4.19 -13.35
C THR A 2 7.08 4.15 -12.04
N ILE A 3 6.48 4.64 -10.96
CA ILE A 3 7.07 4.57 -9.61
C ILE A 3 6.65 3.23 -9.01
N ARG A 4 7.60 2.49 -8.44
CA ARG A 4 7.36 1.20 -7.76
C ARG A 4 7.38 1.46 -6.26
N LEU A 5 6.29 1.16 -5.58
CA LEU A 5 6.08 1.38 -4.15
C LEU A 5 6.11 0.03 -3.44
N GLY A 6 7.23 -0.27 -2.78
CA GLY A 6 7.34 -1.42 -1.88
C GLY A 6 6.78 -1.06 -0.51
N ILE A 7 5.86 -1.86 0.01
CA ILE A 7 5.35 -1.72 1.37
C ILE A 7 5.76 -2.95 2.17
N VAL A 8 6.53 -2.71 3.23
CA VAL A 8 6.91 -3.72 4.23
C VAL A 8 5.98 -3.54 5.42
N MET A 9 5.24 -4.58 5.78
CA MET A 9 4.29 -4.53 6.90
C MET A 9 4.37 -5.81 7.72
N ASP A 10 4.06 -5.70 9.02
CA ASP A 10 3.79 -6.87 9.87
C ASP A 10 2.69 -7.76 9.25
N PRO A 11 2.60 -9.05 9.63
CA PRO A 11 1.72 -10.02 8.99
C PRO A 11 0.31 -9.48 8.80
N ILE A 12 -0.20 -9.59 7.57
CA ILE A 12 -1.49 -9.03 7.14
C ILE A 12 -2.69 -9.54 7.96
N GLU A 13 -2.50 -10.61 8.72
CA GLU A 13 -3.48 -11.20 9.64
C GLU A 13 -3.79 -10.30 10.86
N ASP A 14 -2.87 -9.43 11.28
CA ASP A 14 -3.07 -8.48 12.40
C ASP A 14 -3.34 -7.04 11.95
N ILE A 15 -3.30 -6.78 10.64
CA ILE A 15 -3.54 -5.45 10.07
C ILE A 15 -5.02 -5.10 10.17
N HIS A 16 -5.31 -4.13 11.03
CA HIS A 16 -6.62 -3.51 11.15
C HIS A 16 -6.90 -2.59 9.95
N PHE A 17 -7.30 -3.18 8.82
CA PHE A 17 -7.66 -2.52 7.54
C PHE A 17 -8.57 -1.28 7.66
N LYS A 18 -9.29 -1.14 8.77
CA LYS A 18 -10.35 -0.15 8.97
C LYS A 18 -9.86 1.20 9.51
N LYS A 19 -8.59 1.33 9.93
CA LYS A 19 -8.07 2.58 10.53
C LYS A 19 -6.74 3.10 9.95
N ASP A 20 -6.12 2.39 9.02
CA ASP A 20 -4.78 2.73 8.57
C ASP A 20 -4.74 3.66 7.36
N SER A 21 -4.09 4.81 7.55
CA SER A 21 -3.81 5.80 6.51
C SER A 21 -2.99 5.21 5.34
N SER A 22 -2.35 4.06 5.57
CA SER A 22 -1.65 3.23 4.59
C SER A 22 -2.54 2.80 3.42
N LEU A 23 -3.83 2.48 3.68
CA LEU A 23 -4.77 2.09 2.61
C LEU A 23 -5.10 3.26 1.67
N ALA A 24 -5.22 4.47 2.22
CA ALA A 24 -5.45 5.68 1.43
C ALA A 24 -4.23 6.02 0.56
N MET A 25 -3.02 5.79 1.09
CA MET A 25 -1.77 5.94 0.32
C MET A 25 -1.65 4.92 -0.80
N LEU A 26 -2.04 3.66 -0.55
CA LEU A 26 -2.12 2.61 -1.56
C LEU A 26 -3.11 2.97 -2.68
N LEU A 27 -4.31 3.44 -2.33
CA LEU A 27 -5.32 3.85 -3.31
C LEU A 27 -4.85 5.05 -4.16
N ALA A 28 -4.15 6.01 -3.54
CA ALA A 28 -3.57 7.15 -4.25
C ALA A 28 -2.42 6.74 -5.17
N ALA A 29 -1.58 5.80 -4.76
CA ALA A 29 -0.52 5.23 -5.57
C ALA A 29 -1.10 4.48 -6.79
N GLN A 30 -2.14 3.66 -6.58
CA GLN A 30 -2.83 2.97 -7.67
C GLN A 30 -3.49 3.94 -8.65
N LYS A 31 -4.16 5.00 -8.16
CA LYS A 31 -4.72 6.07 -9.00
C LYS A 31 -3.67 6.82 -9.83
N ARG A 32 -2.43 6.87 -9.35
CA ARG A 32 -1.29 7.45 -10.08
C ARG A 32 -0.59 6.45 -11.01
N GLY A 33 -1.08 5.21 -11.09
CA GLY A 33 -0.51 4.15 -11.93
C GLY A 33 0.83 3.62 -11.41
N TRP A 34 1.04 3.67 -10.09
CA TRP A 34 2.25 3.14 -9.46
C TRP A 34 2.09 1.64 -9.22
N GLU A 35 3.16 0.88 -9.44
CA GLU A 35 3.19 -0.55 -9.11
C GLU A 35 3.40 -0.70 -7.61
N ILE A 36 2.57 -1.50 -6.96
CA ILE A 36 2.62 -1.73 -5.51
C ILE A 36 3.08 -3.16 -5.29
N GLU A 37 4.18 -3.35 -4.56
CA GLU A 37 4.66 -4.66 -4.11
C GLU A 37 4.58 -4.73 -2.58
N TYR A 38 4.07 -5.85 -2.07
CA TYR A 38 4.00 -6.15 -0.64
C TYR A 38 5.11 -7.14 -0.30
N MET A 39 5.87 -6.87 0.77
CA MET A 39 6.97 -7.69 1.26
C MET A 39 6.82 -7.99 2.75
#